data_AF-A0AAD9V6S6-F1
#
_entry.id   AF-A0AAD9V6S6-F1
#
_cell.length_a   1.000
_cell.length_b   1.000
_cell.length_c   1.000
_cell.angle_alpha   90.00
_cell.angle_beta   90.00
_cell.angle_gamma   90.00
#
_symmetry.space_group_name_H-M   'P 1'
#
loop_
_entity.id
_entity.type
_entity.pdbx_description
1 polymer ?
#
loop_
_entity_poly.entity_id
_entity_poly.type
_entity_poly.pdbx_seq_one_letter_code
_entity_poly.pdbx_strand_id
1 'polypeptide(L)'
;YLTIGISSVTRPSGEVYLIETVKGLFGNFQEEEMKDIHLVIFLADFEEAKKTTLLSRLSYEFRKYVDQGFLHVIFAPPNYYPPLTNMKIKFGDSQRRIFWRSKLVVDFSFIMCYCRYLSKYYLHLEDDVIPTPSLYPKLRDFIASQKKPWPMLDASYMGHVAKVYRNVDLENIATFFFLLYDEMPVDWLIVRWRQIKYHDSFILPPASLFQHIGNSSSFVENKFSYKSKEKYFDPYDIKYRGLNPPATIYTSMKAEDGTKSEHAYTKGIGFFRASGVKKDDYVTITFTPAVRVRQVFVDTGALEANDDRLKSGVLQASYLISDESPEKWTEFETVGDFELGKVKVLLNSDRKVTCLKIVVSATQDKWLFLREIDFHLGYLTIGISSVTRPSGEVYLIETVKGLFGNFQEEEMKDIHLVIFLADFEEAKKTTLLSRLSYEFRKYVDQGFLHVIFAPQNYYPPLTNMKIKFGDSYDYGFHHN
;
A
#
# COMPACT_ATOMS: atom_id res chain seq x y z
N TYR A 1 -16.40 -7.70 9.69
CA TYR A 1 -15.59 -8.76 9.02
C TYR A 1 -14.29 -9.11 9.75
N LEU A 2 -13.46 -8.11 10.11
CA LEU A 2 -12.11 -8.27 10.67
C LEU A 2 -11.98 -7.57 12.03
N THR A 3 -11.31 -8.20 13.00
CA THR A 3 -10.86 -7.52 14.23
C THR A 3 -9.35 -7.45 14.23
N ILE A 4 -8.79 -6.26 14.44
CA ILE A 4 -7.35 -6.03 14.63
C ILE A 4 -7.11 -5.89 16.13
N GLY A 5 -6.28 -6.75 16.71
CA GLY A 5 -5.92 -6.69 18.12
C GLY A 5 -4.47 -6.27 18.31
N ILE A 6 -4.24 -5.23 19.10
CA ILE A 6 -2.91 -4.73 19.45
C ILE A 6 -2.77 -4.71 20.98
N SER A 7 -1.74 -5.38 21.50
CA SER A 7 -1.35 -5.26 22.91
C SER A 7 -0.19 -4.28 23.02
N SER A 8 -0.26 -3.32 23.94
CA SER A 8 0.81 -2.33 24.14
C SER A 8 1.18 -2.19 25.62
N VAL A 9 2.48 -2.00 25.85
CA VAL A 9 3.09 -1.72 27.15
C VAL A 9 4.05 -0.53 27.01
N THR A 10 4.16 0.26 28.07
CA THR A 10 5.06 1.40 28.10
C THR A 10 6.51 0.93 28.06
N ARG A 11 7.25 1.38 27.04
CA ARG A 11 8.66 1.04 26.89
C ARG A 11 9.52 1.82 27.91
N PRO A 12 10.58 1.21 28.46
CA PRO A 12 11.50 1.90 29.37
C PRO A 12 12.20 3.12 28.74
N SER A 13 12.38 3.11 27.41
CA SER A 13 12.94 4.23 26.65
C SER A 13 12.01 5.45 26.57
N GLY A 14 10.72 5.30 26.92
CA GLY A 14 9.70 6.33 26.75
C GLY A 14 9.12 6.44 25.34
N GLU A 15 9.58 5.61 24.39
CA GLU A 15 9.04 5.59 23.02
C GLU A 15 7.63 5.01 22.98
N VAL A 16 6.75 5.64 22.20
CA VAL A 16 5.33 5.27 22.08
C VAL A 16 4.97 5.09 20.61
N TYR A 17 5.26 3.91 20.06
CA TYR A 17 4.99 3.58 18.66
C TYR A 17 3.50 3.34 18.36
N LEU A 18 2.72 2.92 19.36
CA LEU A 18 1.29 2.60 19.20
C LEU A 18 0.51 3.70 18.46
N ILE A 19 0.80 4.97 18.75
CA ILE A 19 0.11 6.10 18.13
C ILE A 19 0.40 6.18 16.64
N GLU A 20 1.64 5.95 16.22
CA GLU A 20 2.03 5.93 14.81
C GLU A 20 1.40 4.75 14.09
N THR A 21 1.39 3.57 14.73
CA THR A 21 0.71 2.37 14.22
C THR A 21 -0.77 2.62 13.98
N VAL A 22 -1.48 3.20 14.96
CA VAL A 22 -2.92 3.50 14.84
C VAL A 22 -3.18 4.56 13.77
N LYS A 23 -2.35 5.62 13.69
CA LYS A 23 -2.42 6.60 12.59
C LYS A 23 -2.23 5.95 11.23
N GLY A 24 -1.25 5.06 11.12
CA GLY A 24 -0.97 4.31 9.90
C GLY A 24 -2.17 3.46 9.48
N LEU A 25 -2.81 2.76 10.42
CA LEU A 25 -4.02 1.99 10.15
C LEU A 25 -5.15 2.89 9.64
N PHE A 26 -5.47 3.96 10.35
CA PHE A 26 -6.60 4.83 9.99
C PHE A 26 -6.37 5.59 8.70
N GLY A 27 -5.12 5.97 8.39
CA GLY A 27 -4.76 6.59 7.12
C GLY A 27 -4.91 5.68 5.91
N ASN A 28 -5.01 4.36 6.11
CA ASN A 28 -5.12 3.36 5.06
C ASN A 28 -6.50 2.70 4.94
N PHE A 29 -7.48 3.13 5.75
CA PHE A 29 -8.84 2.62 5.71
C PHE A 29 -9.80 3.66 5.12
N GLN A 30 -10.67 3.22 4.23
CA GLN A 30 -11.80 4.00 3.74
C GLN A 30 -12.97 3.94 4.73
N GLU A 31 -13.83 4.97 4.75
CA GLU A 31 -14.97 5.02 5.69
C GLU A 31 -15.92 3.82 5.54
N GLU A 32 -16.09 3.29 4.33
CA GLU A 32 -16.90 2.10 4.09
C GLU A 32 -16.25 0.83 4.68
N GLU A 33 -14.93 0.71 4.54
CA GLU A 33 -14.16 -0.42 5.08
C GLU A 33 -14.19 -0.44 6.60
N MET A 34 -14.23 0.74 7.23
CA MET A 34 -14.27 0.86 8.69
C MET A 34 -15.51 0.21 9.31
N LYS A 35 -16.63 0.12 8.58
CA LYS A 35 -17.84 -0.57 9.06
C LYS A 35 -17.62 -2.07 9.26
N ASP A 36 -16.64 -2.63 8.57
CA ASP A 36 -16.30 -4.05 8.57
C ASP A 36 -15.11 -4.38 9.48
N ILE A 37 -14.55 -3.40 10.18
CA ILE A 37 -13.34 -3.54 10.98
C ILE A 37 -13.60 -3.10 12.41
N HIS A 38 -13.11 -3.87 13.38
CA HIS A 38 -12.96 -3.44 14.76
C HIS A 38 -11.47 -3.34 15.10
N LEU A 39 -11.04 -2.25 15.74
CA LEU A 39 -9.70 -2.14 16.31
C LEU A 39 -9.79 -2.27 17.83
N VAL A 40 -9.10 -3.24 18.41
CA VAL A 40 -9.04 -3.46 19.85
C VAL A 40 -7.60 -3.21 20.33
N ILE A 41 -7.43 -2.22 21.20
CA ILE A 41 -6.17 -1.90 21.84
C ILE A 41 -6.22 -2.36 23.29
N PHE A 42 -5.34 -3.28 23.66
CA PHE A 42 -5.17 -3.73 25.03
C PHE A 42 -4.00 -3.00 25.70
N LEU A 43 -4.30 -2.19 26.71
CA LEU A 43 -3.30 -1.51 27.55
C LEU A 43 -2.84 -2.46 28.66
N ALA A 44 -1.71 -3.12 28.43
CA ALA A 44 -1.26 -4.24 29.23
C ALA A 44 -0.35 -3.85 30.42
N ASP A 45 -0.08 -2.56 30.65
CA ASP A 45 0.65 -2.11 31.84
C ASP A 45 -0.11 -2.45 33.15
N PHE A 46 0.60 -2.95 34.16
CA PHE A 46 0.01 -3.13 35.50
C PHE A 46 -0.18 -1.80 36.22
N GLU A 47 0.70 -0.82 35.98
CA GLU A 47 0.65 0.49 36.61
C GLU A 47 -0.50 1.33 36.04
N GLU A 48 -1.43 1.74 36.91
CA GLU A 48 -2.61 2.52 36.51
C GLU A 48 -2.24 3.87 35.88
N ALA A 49 -1.23 4.55 36.40
CA ALA A 49 -0.76 5.83 35.85
C ALA A 49 -0.31 5.73 34.38
N LYS A 50 0.36 4.64 34.01
CA LYS A 50 0.80 4.38 32.62
C LYS A 50 -0.40 4.15 31.70
N LYS A 51 -1.35 3.31 32.13
CA LYS A 51 -2.59 3.07 31.40
C LYS A 51 -3.38 4.36 31.20
N THR A 52 -3.58 5.16 32.24
CA THR A 52 -4.35 6.42 32.17
C THR A 52 -3.70 7.44 31.25
N THR A 53 -2.36 7.52 31.25
CA THR A 53 -1.61 8.42 30.35
C THR A 53 -1.84 8.05 28.89
N LEU A 54 -1.69 6.76 28.54
CA LEU A 54 -1.87 6.30 27.17
C LEU A 54 -3.34 6.35 26.73
N LEU A 55 -4.28 6.02 27.61
CA LEU A 55 -5.72 6.15 27.37
C LEU A 55 -6.12 7.61 27.08
N SER A 56 -5.58 8.56 27.83
CA SER A 56 -5.86 10.00 27.62
C SER A 56 -5.37 10.44 26.24
N ARG A 57 -4.19 9.98 25.82
CA ARG A 57 -3.64 10.27 24.50
C ARG A 57 -4.47 9.65 23.38
N LEU A 58 -4.84 8.38 23.49
CA LEU A 58 -5.70 7.69 22.52
C LEU A 58 -7.08 8.37 22.42
N SER A 59 -7.69 8.71 23.55
CA SER A 59 -8.97 9.40 23.61
C SER A 59 -8.90 10.79 22.98
N TYR A 60 -7.79 11.52 23.16
CA TYR A 60 -7.61 12.83 22.54
C TYR A 60 -7.40 12.73 21.02
N GLU A 61 -6.49 11.87 20.57
CA GLU A 61 -6.12 11.78 19.15
C GLU A 61 -7.17 11.04 18.29
N PHE A 62 -7.92 10.09 18.87
CA PHE A 62 -8.80 9.19 18.13
C PHE A 62 -10.26 9.19 18.62
N ARG A 63 -10.69 10.26 19.29
CA ARG A 63 -12.04 10.40 19.87
C ARG A 63 -13.16 9.96 18.93
N LYS A 64 -13.13 10.45 17.68
CA LYS A 64 -14.11 10.10 16.63
C LYS A 64 -14.31 8.59 16.51
N TYR A 65 -13.22 7.83 16.50
CA TYR A 65 -13.24 6.39 16.27
C TYR A 65 -13.68 5.60 17.51
N VAL A 66 -13.41 6.14 18.71
CA VAL A 66 -13.94 5.59 19.97
C VAL A 66 -15.45 5.79 20.04
N ASP A 67 -15.92 7.01 19.80
CA ASP A 67 -17.33 7.38 19.86
C ASP A 67 -18.18 6.60 18.82
N GLN A 68 -17.58 6.23 17.69
CA GLN A 68 -18.20 5.40 16.65
C GLN A 68 -18.23 3.90 16.97
N GLY A 69 -17.62 3.46 18.07
CA GLY A 69 -17.51 2.03 18.43
C GLY A 69 -16.56 1.24 17.53
N PHE A 70 -15.76 1.92 16.72
CA PHE A 70 -14.74 1.33 15.85
C PHE A 70 -13.49 0.93 16.65
N LEU A 71 -13.02 1.82 17.53
CA LEU A 71 -11.85 1.63 18.38
C LEU A 71 -12.27 1.28 19.81
N HIS A 72 -11.88 0.11 20.29
CA HIS A 72 -12.09 -0.35 21.66
C HIS A 72 -10.76 -0.27 22.41
N VAL A 73 -10.71 0.43 23.53
CA VAL A 73 -9.54 0.47 24.41
C VAL A 73 -9.88 -0.30 25.68
N ILE A 74 -9.15 -1.36 25.94
CA ILE A 74 -9.45 -2.31 27.03
C ILE A 74 -8.26 -2.47 27.98
N PHE A 75 -8.57 -2.94 29.18
CA PHE A 75 -7.60 -3.33 30.20
C PHE A 75 -8.03 -4.64 30.84
N ALA A 76 -7.07 -5.39 31.37
CA ALA A 76 -7.32 -6.62 32.10
C ALA A 76 -7.33 -6.28 33.61
N PRO A 77 -8.28 -6.83 34.38
CA PRO A 77 -8.21 -6.74 35.83
C PRO A 77 -7.03 -7.59 36.33
N PRO A 78 -6.34 -7.20 37.44
CA PRO A 78 -5.17 -7.93 37.92
C PRO A 78 -5.42 -9.41 38.22
N ASN A 79 -6.64 -9.77 38.61
CA ASN A 79 -7.06 -11.15 38.89
C ASN A 79 -7.24 -12.03 37.64
N TYR A 80 -7.18 -11.45 36.43
CA TYR A 80 -7.12 -12.24 35.20
C TYR A 80 -5.77 -12.95 35.05
N TYR A 81 -4.68 -12.35 35.54
CA TYR A 81 -3.35 -12.91 35.38
C TYR A 81 -3.16 -14.11 36.32
N PRO A 82 -2.59 -15.23 35.81
CA PRO A 82 -2.14 -16.32 36.66
C PRO A 82 -0.96 -15.85 37.54
N PRO A 83 -0.56 -16.63 38.55
CA PRO A 83 0.58 -16.29 39.38
C PRO A 83 1.87 -16.06 38.56
N LEU A 84 2.28 -14.80 38.43
CA LEU A 84 3.55 -14.40 37.79
C LEU A 84 4.73 -14.40 38.77
N THR A 85 4.62 -15.11 39.89
CA THR A 85 5.63 -15.21 40.94
C THR A 85 6.13 -16.65 41.04
N ASN A 86 7.37 -16.82 41.51
CA ASN A 86 7.99 -18.14 41.72
C ASN A 86 8.01 -19.06 40.48
N MET A 87 7.98 -18.48 39.28
CA MET A 87 8.10 -19.24 38.03
C MET A 87 9.48 -19.90 37.93
N LYS A 88 9.52 -21.12 37.38
CA LYS A 88 10.74 -21.90 37.22
C LYS A 88 11.73 -21.19 36.28
N ILE A 89 13.00 -21.18 36.66
CA ILE A 89 14.09 -20.71 35.80
C ILE A 89 14.22 -21.66 34.61
N LYS A 90 14.14 -21.10 33.40
CA LYS A 90 14.25 -21.82 32.12
C LYS A 90 15.15 -21.03 31.17
N PHE A 91 15.83 -21.72 30.26
CA PHE A 91 16.64 -21.12 29.18
C PHE A 91 17.77 -20.17 29.63
N GLY A 92 18.20 -20.25 30.89
CA GLY A 92 19.16 -19.31 31.47
C GLY A 92 18.62 -17.89 31.66
N ASP A 93 17.29 -17.72 31.63
CA ASP A 93 16.63 -16.43 31.78
C ASP A 93 16.77 -15.87 33.20
N SER A 94 16.92 -14.55 33.30
CA SER A 94 16.75 -13.82 34.56
C SER A 94 15.28 -13.90 35.02
N GLN A 95 15.03 -13.73 36.32
CA GLN A 95 13.64 -13.69 36.84
C GLN A 95 12.81 -12.60 36.17
N ARG A 96 13.43 -11.47 35.82
CA ARG A 96 12.80 -10.36 35.09
C ARG A 96 12.43 -10.76 33.66
N ARG A 97 13.30 -11.48 32.95
CA ARG A 97 12.99 -11.99 31.61
C ARG A 97 11.86 -13.02 31.64
N ILE A 98 11.87 -13.92 32.62
CA ILE A 98 10.80 -14.91 32.82
C ILE A 98 9.47 -14.18 33.06
N PHE A 99 9.45 -13.23 33.99
CA PHE A 99 8.26 -12.42 34.23
C PHE A 99 7.76 -11.72 32.96
N TRP A 100 8.65 -11.04 32.24
CA TRP A 100 8.30 -10.31 31.02
C TRP A 100 7.73 -11.23 29.93
N ARG A 101 8.41 -12.34 29.61
CA ARG A 101 7.93 -13.26 28.56
C ARG A 101 6.64 -13.95 28.95
N SER A 102 6.49 -14.33 30.22
CA SER A 102 5.29 -15.02 30.70
C SER A 102 4.08 -14.10 30.71
N LYS A 103 4.27 -12.85 31.16
CA LYS A 103 3.24 -11.82 31.09
C LYS A 103 2.79 -11.57 29.65
N LEU A 104 3.73 -11.43 28.71
CA LEU A 104 3.43 -11.20 27.30
C LEU A 104 2.56 -12.32 26.70
N VAL A 105 2.83 -13.59 27.07
CA VAL A 105 2.00 -14.73 26.62
C VAL A 105 0.56 -14.61 27.17
N VAL A 106 0.40 -14.23 28.44
CA VAL A 106 -0.93 -14.00 29.03
C VAL A 106 -1.63 -12.81 28.36
N ASP A 107 -0.87 -11.76 28.01
CA ASP A 107 -1.41 -10.59 27.32
C ASP A 107 -2.00 -10.97 25.95
N PHE A 108 -1.31 -11.83 25.19
CA PHE A 108 -1.79 -12.38 23.91
C PHE A 108 -3.07 -13.20 24.12
N SER A 109 -3.09 -14.07 25.13
CA SER A 109 -4.28 -14.85 25.48
C SER A 109 -5.48 -13.95 25.80
N PHE A 110 -5.29 -12.91 26.62
CA PHE A 110 -6.38 -12.02 27.04
C PHE A 110 -7.05 -11.33 25.85
N ILE A 111 -6.26 -10.67 24.99
CA ILE A 111 -6.82 -9.93 23.86
C ILE A 111 -7.48 -10.85 22.84
N MET A 112 -6.91 -12.05 22.59
CA MET A 112 -7.53 -13.05 21.72
C MET A 112 -8.87 -13.53 22.27
N CYS A 113 -8.95 -13.80 23.58
CA CYS A 113 -10.20 -14.16 24.24
C CYS A 113 -11.27 -13.06 24.17
N TYR A 114 -10.88 -11.79 24.33
CA TYR A 114 -11.80 -10.66 24.17
C TYR A 114 -12.35 -10.58 22.73
N CYS A 115 -11.49 -10.80 21.73
CA CYS A 115 -11.84 -10.63 20.32
C CYS A 115 -12.63 -11.79 19.70
N ARG A 116 -12.76 -12.94 20.39
CA ARG A 116 -13.26 -14.22 19.84
C ARG A 116 -14.70 -14.25 19.31
N TYR A 117 -15.48 -13.19 19.47
CA TYR A 117 -16.85 -13.11 18.95
C TYR A 117 -17.13 -11.82 18.18
N LEU A 118 -16.09 -11.02 17.90
CA LEU A 118 -16.28 -9.71 17.28
C LEU A 118 -16.30 -9.79 15.74
N SER A 119 -15.59 -10.73 15.14
CA SER A 119 -15.37 -10.78 13.70
C SER A 119 -15.20 -12.20 13.17
N LYS A 120 -15.18 -12.35 11.84
CA LYS A 120 -14.89 -13.64 11.17
C LYS A 120 -13.40 -13.99 11.22
N TYR A 121 -12.56 -12.97 11.10
CA TYR A 121 -11.10 -13.07 11.14
C TYR A 121 -10.52 -12.14 12.20
N TYR A 122 -9.38 -12.51 12.74
CA TYR A 122 -8.63 -11.72 13.70
C TYR A 122 -7.19 -11.54 13.22
N LEU A 123 -6.74 -10.30 13.19
CA LEU A 123 -5.36 -9.93 12.96
C LEU A 123 -4.73 -9.57 14.30
N HIS A 124 -3.83 -10.41 14.79
CA HIS A 124 -2.95 -10.07 15.90
C HIS A 124 -1.80 -9.23 15.35
N LEU A 125 -1.59 -8.04 15.91
CA LEU A 125 -0.65 -7.06 15.38
C LEU A 125 0.18 -6.45 16.52
N GLU A 126 1.48 -6.26 16.28
CA GLU A 126 2.34 -5.50 17.19
C GLU A 126 2.03 -3.99 17.19
N ASP A 127 2.50 -3.29 18.22
CA ASP A 127 2.21 -1.87 18.42
C ASP A 127 3.22 -0.93 17.73
N ASP A 128 4.21 -1.45 17.02
CA ASP A 128 5.30 -0.72 16.37
C ASP A 128 5.46 -1.06 14.89
N VAL A 129 4.38 -0.87 14.12
CA VAL A 129 4.32 -1.19 12.69
C VAL A 129 3.71 -0.07 11.86
N ILE A 130 4.10 -0.01 10.59
CA ILE A 130 3.46 0.80 9.56
C ILE A 130 2.80 -0.14 8.54
N PRO A 131 1.49 0.00 8.26
CA PRO A 131 0.83 -0.82 7.26
C PRO A 131 1.18 -0.40 5.83
N THR A 132 1.08 -1.33 4.88
CA THR A 132 1.15 -1.04 3.44
C THR A 132 -0.07 -0.22 2.99
N PRO A 133 0.06 0.61 1.94
CA PRO A 133 -1.08 1.19 1.26
C PRO A 133 -2.15 0.16 0.88
N SER A 134 -3.42 0.55 0.93
CA SER A 134 -4.56 -0.34 0.63
C SER A 134 -4.52 -1.65 1.43
N LEU A 135 -4.17 -1.57 2.73
CA LEU A 135 -4.02 -2.72 3.61
C LEU A 135 -5.24 -3.64 3.61
N TYR A 136 -6.44 -3.08 3.80
CA TYR A 136 -7.65 -3.86 3.98
C TYR A 136 -8.01 -4.74 2.77
N PRO A 137 -8.08 -4.22 1.52
CA PRO A 137 -8.35 -5.04 0.35
C PRO A 137 -7.25 -6.10 0.13
N LYS A 138 -5.97 -5.72 0.25
CA LYS A 138 -4.85 -6.68 0.13
C LYS A 138 -4.93 -7.82 1.15
N LEU A 139 -5.27 -7.51 2.39
CA LEU A 139 -5.44 -8.51 3.45
C LEU A 139 -6.63 -9.43 3.16
N ARG A 140 -7.75 -8.88 2.66
CA ARG A 140 -8.91 -9.68 2.26
C ARG A 140 -8.59 -10.62 1.10
N ASP A 141 -7.91 -10.14 0.08
CA ASP A 141 -7.50 -10.94 -1.07
C ASP A 141 -6.53 -12.04 -0.65
N PHE A 142 -5.59 -11.71 0.23
CA PHE A 142 -4.67 -12.71 0.79
C PHE A 142 -5.43 -13.80 1.54
N ILE A 143 -6.38 -13.46 2.42
CA ILE A 143 -7.22 -14.43 3.12
C ILE A 143 -8.07 -15.26 2.15
N ALA A 144 -8.68 -14.61 1.15
CA ALA A 144 -9.59 -15.25 0.19
C ALA A 144 -8.86 -16.17 -0.80
N SER A 145 -7.61 -15.88 -1.13
CA SER A 145 -6.77 -16.72 -2.00
C SER A 145 -6.42 -18.08 -1.40
N GLN A 146 -6.58 -18.26 -0.08
CA GLN A 146 -6.26 -19.50 0.61
C GLN A 146 -7.32 -20.57 0.38
N LYS A 147 -6.99 -21.55 -0.48
CA LYS A 147 -7.89 -22.65 -0.85
C LYS A 147 -7.82 -23.85 0.10
N LYS A 148 -6.71 -24.01 0.82
CA LYS A 148 -6.48 -25.11 1.78
C LYS A 148 -6.79 -24.63 3.20
N PRO A 149 -7.17 -25.54 4.12
CA PRO A 149 -7.23 -25.21 5.54
C PRO A 149 -5.88 -24.69 6.06
N TRP A 150 -5.91 -23.70 6.95
CA TRP A 150 -4.73 -23.09 7.53
C TRP A 150 -4.94 -22.79 9.03
N PRO A 151 -3.91 -22.92 9.88
CA PRO A 151 -4.01 -22.64 11.32
C PRO A 151 -3.87 -21.15 11.62
N MET A 152 -3.07 -20.46 10.81
CA MET A 152 -2.79 -19.03 10.86
C MET A 152 -2.17 -18.61 9.52
N LEU A 153 -2.25 -17.32 9.20
CA LEU A 153 -1.53 -16.71 8.07
C LEU A 153 -0.52 -15.69 8.59
N ASP A 154 0.60 -15.58 7.88
CA ASP A 154 1.70 -14.68 8.20
C ASP A 154 1.57 -13.43 7.31
N ALA A 155 0.98 -12.34 7.83
CA ALA A 155 0.78 -11.12 7.04
C ALA A 155 2.08 -10.31 6.80
N SER A 156 3.19 -10.76 7.39
CA SER A 156 4.54 -10.22 7.23
C SER A 156 5.56 -11.37 7.23
N TYR A 157 6.71 -11.20 6.57
CA TYR A 157 7.78 -12.19 6.62
C TYR A 157 8.51 -12.18 7.97
N MET A 158 8.47 -11.07 8.70
CA MET A 158 8.80 -11.05 10.13
C MET A 158 7.74 -11.82 10.92
N GLY A 159 8.13 -13.01 11.34
CA GLY A 159 7.24 -14.04 11.87
C GLY A 159 6.45 -13.70 13.15
N HIS A 160 6.70 -12.59 13.84
CA HIS A 160 5.96 -12.19 15.05
C HIS A 160 5.00 -11.01 14.81
N VAL A 161 5.30 -10.16 13.83
CA VAL A 161 4.71 -8.82 13.63
C VAL A 161 3.20 -8.84 13.40
N ALA A 162 2.74 -9.72 12.50
CA ALA A 162 1.35 -9.73 12.05
C ALA A 162 0.87 -11.16 11.74
N LYS A 163 -0.21 -11.58 12.41
CA LYS A 163 -0.76 -12.94 12.32
C LYS A 163 -2.27 -12.93 12.16
N VAL A 164 -2.76 -13.62 11.14
CA VAL A 164 -4.19 -13.76 10.91
C VAL A 164 -4.67 -15.12 11.41
N TYR A 165 -5.77 -15.10 12.17
CA TYR A 165 -6.46 -16.27 12.68
C TYR A 165 -7.92 -16.26 12.24
N ARG A 166 -8.51 -17.44 12.11
CA ARG A 166 -9.97 -17.56 12.03
C ARG A 166 -10.54 -17.43 13.43
N ASN A 167 -11.68 -16.76 13.54
CA ASN A 167 -12.32 -16.55 14.82
C ASN A 167 -12.62 -17.85 15.58
N VAL A 168 -13.03 -18.89 14.85
CA VAL A 168 -13.32 -20.23 15.40
C VAL A 168 -12.12 -20.92 16.06
N ASP A 169 -10.89 -20.47 15.75
CA ASP A 169 -9.66 -21.04 16.30
C ASP A 169 -9.11 -20.21 17.48
N LEU A 170 -9.64 -19.00 17.73
CA LEU A 170 -9.09 -18.05 18.70
C LEU A 170 -9.12 -18.55 20.14
N GLU A 171 -10.23 -19.16 20.57
CA GLU A 171 -10.34 -19.70 21.92
C GLU A 171 -9.33 -20.82 22.16
N ASN A 172 -9.11 -21.68 21.17
CA ASN A 172 -8.16 -22.79 21.29
C ASN A 172 -6.71 -22.29 21.39
N ILE A 173 -6.31 -21.31 20.56
CA ILE A 173 -4.95 -20.77 20.62
C ILE A 173 -4.72 -19.89 21.85
N ALA A 174 -5.72 -19.10 22.27
CA ALA A 174 -5.63 -18.32 23.49
C ALA A 174 -5.46 -19.23 24.71
N THR A 175 -6.23 -20.33 24.78
CA THR A 175 -6.08 -21.33 25.83
C THR A 175 -4.71 -22.01 25.78
N PHE A 176 -4.20 -22.33 24.59
CA PHE A 176 -2.86 -22.90 24.42
C PHE A 176 -1.77 -21.96 24.95
N PHE A 177 -1.86 -20.65 24.67
CA PHE A 177 -0.96 -19.65 25.24
C PHE A 177 -1.11 -19.55 26.76
N PHE A 178 -2.34 -19.47 27.26
CA PHE A 178 -2.59 -19.38 28.69
C PHE A 178 -2.05 -20.57 29.48
N LEU A 179 -2.19 -21.80 28.96
CA LEU A 179 -1.70 -23.01 29.61
C LEU A 179 -0.17 -23.12 29.62
N LEU A 180 0.51 -22.46 28.69
CA LEU A 180 1.96 -22.54 28.50
C LEU A 180 2.68 -21.23 28.79
N TYR A 181 2.02 -20.30 29.49
CA TYR A 181 2.51 -18.93 29.68
C TYR A 181 3.89 -18.87 30.35
N ASP A 182 4.17 -19.75 31.30
CA ASP A 182 5.48 -19.83 31.97
C ASP A 182 6.42 -20.88 31.36
N GLU A 183 5.99 -21.55 30.29
CA GLU A 183 6.74 -22.63 29.62
C GLU A 183 7.73 -22.10 28.58
N MET A 184 7.30 -21.25 27.65
CA MET A 184 8.14 -20.74 26.55
C MET A 184 7.78 -19.29 26.18
N PRO A 185 8.68 -18.55 25.50
CA PRO A 185 8.32 -17.26 24.88
C PRO A 185 7.21 -17.42 23.83
N VAL A 186 6.41 -16.37 23.63
CA VAL A 186 5.25 -16.40 22.73
C VAL A 186 5.60 -16.74 21.28
N ASP A 187 6.72 -16.24 20.77
CA ASP A 187 7.20 -16.55 19.40
C ASP A 187 7.40 -18.05 19.20
N TRP A 188 7.91 -18.73 20.23
CA TRP A 188 8.13 -20.17 20.19
C TRP A 188 6.80 -20.91 20.26
N LEU A 189 5.87 -20.46 21.10
CA LEU A 189 4.53 -21.02 21.20
C LEU A 189 3.77 -20.90 19.87
N ILE A 190 3.89 -19.79 19.15
CA ILE A 190 3.30 -19.61 17.81
C ILE A 190 3.80 -20.69 16.84
N VAL A 191 5.12 -20.95 16.83
CA VAL A 191 5.73 -22.01 16.00
C VAL A 191 5.22 -23.39 16.43
N ARG A 192 5.15 -23.67 17.74
CA ARG A 192 4.63 -24.96 18.25
C ARG A 192 3.17 -25.17 17.88
N TRP A 193 2.33 -24.15 17.99
CA TRP A 193 0.93 -24.23 17.57
C TRP A 193 0.81 -24.59 16.09
N ARG A 194 1.62 -23.95 15.24
CA ARG A 194 1.67 -24.28 13.80
C ARG A 194 2.01 -25.75 13.59
N GLN A 195 3.08 -26.24 14.21
CA GLN A 195 3.55 -27.62 14.10
C GLN A 195 2.53 -28.65 14.60
N ILE A 196 1.78 -28.33 15.64
CA ILE A 196 0.73 -29.21 16.20
C ILE A 196 -0.47 -29.27 15.24
N LYS A 197 -0.86 -28.14 14.64
CA LYS A 197 -2.04 -28.07 13.79
C LYS A 197 -1.76 -28.53 12.35
N TYR A 198 -0.56 -28.28 11.81
CA TYR A 198 -0.17 -28.52 10.41
C TYR A 198 1.34 -28.79 10.27
N HIS A 199 1.78 -29.28 9.10
CA HIS A 199 3.17 -29.63 8.78
C HIS A 199 4.11 -28.43 8.50
N ASP A 200 4.15 -27.46 9.43
CA ASP A 200 5.17 -26.40 9.55
C ASP A 200 5.50 -25.57 8.29
N SER A 201 4.47 -25.14 7.54
CA SER A 201 4.65 -24.19 6.43
C SER A 201 4.17 -22.79 6.80
N PHE A 202 5.03 -21.79 6.58
CA PHE A 202 4.61 -20.38 6.57
C PHE A 202 3.70 -20.13 5.37
N ILE A 203 2.62 -19.37 5.59
CA ILE A 203 1.70 -18.98 4.53
C ILE A 203 1.77 -17.46 4.47
N LEU A 204 2.44 -16.96 3.44
CA LEU A 204 2.87 -15.57 3.32
C LEU A 204 2.18 -14.91 2.12
N PRO A 205 1.86 -13.61 2.19
CA PRO A 205 1.46 -12.84 1.03
C PRO A 205 2.64 -12.65 0.07
N PRO A 206 2.40 -12.28 -1.20
CA PRO A 206 3.47 -11.97 -2.16
C PRO A 206 4.45 -10.90 -1.67
N ALA A 207 3.96 -9.94 -0.89
CA ALA A 207 4.71 -8.87 -0.25
C ALA A 207 4.19 -8.62 1.17
N SER A 208 5.06 -8.15 2.06
CA SER A 208 4.73 -7.93 3.47
C SER A 208 3.73 -6.78 3.62
N LEU A 209 2.68 -7.00 4.42
CA LEU A 209 1.63 -6.00 4.63
C LEU A 209 1.97 -4.97 5.71
N PHE A 210 3.06 -5.17 6.47
CA PHE A 210 3.48 -4.33 7.56
C PHE A 210 5.00 -4.14 7.57
N GLN A 211 5.46 -2.96 7.99
CA GLN A 211 6.86 -2.64 8.24
C GLN A 211 7.06 -2.41 9.73
N HIS A 212 7.90 -3.21 10.37
CA HIS A 212 8.27 -3.00 11.76
C HIS A 212 9.14 -1.75 11.92
N ILE A 213 8.83 -0.89 12.90
CA ILE A 213 9.54 0.37 13.17
C ILE A 213 10.15 0.43 14.58
N GLY A 214 9.90 -0.59 15.41
CA GLY A 214 10.40 -0.65 16.77
C GLY A 214 11.92 -0.73 16.84
N ASN A 215 12.57 0.31 17.37
CA ASN A 215 14.02 0.30 17.60
C ASN A 215 14.38 -0.02 19.06
N SER A 216 13.41 0.03 19.97
CA SER A 216 13.58 -0.27 21.41
C SER A 216 12.60 -1.33 21.89
N SER A 217 13.13 -2.32 22.60
CA SER A 217 12.33 -3.37 23.23
C SER A 217 11.58 -2.85 24.46
N SER A 218 10.41 -3.44 24.74
CA SER A 218 9.72 -3.29 26.02
C SER A 218 10.43 -4.01 27.17
N PHE A 219 11.38 -4.92 26.87
CA PHE A 219 12.18 -5.60 27.87
C PHE A 219 13.46 -4.81 28.19
N VAL A 220 13.59 -4.32 29.42
CA VAL A 220 14.72 -3.47 29.88
C VAL A 220 16.09 -4.11 29.66
N GLU A 221 16.22 -5.43 29.84
CA GLU A 221 17.52 -6.11 29.72
C GLU A 221 17.86 -6.43 28.26
N ASN A 222 16.92 -6.23 27.32
CA ASN A 222 17.20 -6.36 25.91
C ASN A 222 17.93 -5.12 25.40
N LYS A 223 19.25 -5.25 25.22
CA LYS A 223 20.11 -4.17 24.68
C LYS A 223 20.17 -4.15 23.15
N PHE A 224 19.46 -5.05 22.46
CA PHE A 224 19.46 -5.07 21.00
C PHE A 224 18.55 -3.98 20.45
N SER A 225 19.12 -3.16 19.56
CA SER A 225 18.34 -2.27 18.70
C SER A 225 18.00 -3.02 17.42
N TYR A 226 16.71 -3.24 17.18
CA TYR A 226 16.23 -3.91 15.98
C TYR A 226 16.08 -2.89 14.86
N LYS A 227 17.17 -2.59 14.14
CA LYS A 227 17.08 -1.95 12.82
C LYS A 227 16.66 -2.94 11.73
N SER A 228 15.90 -3.98 12.08
CA SER A 228 15.45 -4.97 11.12
C SER A 228 14.32 -4.35 10.32
N LYS A 229 14.53 -4.21 9.01
CA LYS A 229 13.48 -3.79 8.09
C LYS A 229 12.84 -5.00 7.43
N GLU A 230 11.58 -4.85 7.07
CA GLU A 230 10.81 -5.94 6.51
C GLU A 230 11.23 -6.15 5.05
N LYS A 231 11.67 -7.38 4.72
CA LYS A 231 12.41 -7.66 3.48
C LYS A 231 11.60 -7.30 2.24
N TYR A 232 10.31 -7.63 2.25
CA TYR A 232 9.40 -7.47 1.11
C TYR A 232 8.29 -6.45 1.37
N PHE A 233 8.51 -5.48 2.26
CA PHE A 233 7.56 -4.38 2.42
C PHE A 233 7.63 -3.41 1.23
N ASP A 234 6.47 -3.05 0.70
CA ASP A 234 6.33 -2.02 -0.33
C ASP A 234 5.52 -0.83 0.23
N PRO A 235 6.12 0.37 0.32
CA PRO A 235 5.43 1.58 0.76
C PRO A 235 4.51 2.19 -0.31
N TYR A 236 4.36 1.57 -1.49
CA TYR A 236 3.53 2.08 -2.58
C TYR A 236 2.60 1.01 -3.14
N ASP A 237 1.33 1.38 -3.39
CA ASP A 237 0.46 0.62 -4.32
C ASP A 237 0.92 0.82 -5.77
N ILE A 238 1.24 2.08 -6.08
CA ILE A 238 1.61 2.55 -7.41
C ILE A 238 2.78 3.49 -7.22
N LYS A 239 3.95 3.10 -7.73
CA LYS A 239 5.15 3.95 -7.68
C LYS A 239 5.26 4.80 -8.93
N TYR A 240 4.83 4.27 -10.06
CA TYR A 240 4.89 4.97 -11.35
C TYR A 240 3.49 5.31 -11.84
N ARG A 241 3.29 6.57 -12.24
CA ARG A 241 1.97 7.16 -12.53
C ARG A 241 1.62 7.11 -14.01
N GLY A 242 2.12 6.13 -14.75
CA GLY A 242 1.74 5.89 -16.13
C GLY A 242 0.29 5.42 -16.30
N LEU A 243 -0.09 5.12 -17.53
CA LEU A 243 -1.34 4.50 -17.90
C LEU A 243 -1.02 3.25 -18.72
N ASN A 244 -1.23 2.09 -18.10
CA ASN A 244 -0.99 0.81 -18.73
C ASN A 244 -2.14 0.51 -19.71
N PRO A 245 -1.87 0.41 -21.02
CA PRO A 245 -2.90 0.04 -21.99
C PRO A 245 -3.37 -1.42 -21.77
N PRO A 246 -4.50 -1.86 -22.33
CA PRO A 246 -4.89 -3.26 -22.29
C PRO A 246 -3.80 -4.15 -22.91
N ALA A 247 -3.36 -5.17 -22.18
CA ALA A 247 -2.32 -6.09 -22.63
C ALA A 247 -2.51 -7.49 -22.05
N THR A 248 -2.03 -8.49 -22.79
CA THR A 248 -1.89 -9.87 -22.31
C THR A 248 -0.46 -10.09 -21.85
N ILE A 249 -0.30 -10.57 -20.62
CA ILE A 249 1.00 -10.82 -20.01
C ILE A 249 1.25 -12.31 -19.97
N TYR A 250 2.45 -12.73 -20.39
CA TYR A 250 2.90 -14.11 -20.32
C TYR A 250 4.34 -14.17 -19.82
N THR A 251 4.71 -15.29 -19.21
CA THR A 251 6.06 -15.52 -18.69
C THR A 251 6.49 -16.96 -18.93
N SER A 252 7.76 -17.17 -19.29
CA SER A 252 8.36 -18.51 -19.34
C SER A 252 8.74 -19.03 -17.95
N MET A 253 8.84 -18.15 -16.97
CA MET A 253 9.33 -18.46 -15.64
C MET A 253 8.28 -19.17 -14.78
N LYS A 254 8.76 -20.02 -13.86
CA LYS A 254 7.91 -20.65 -12.87
C LYS A 254 7.47 -19.64 -11.80
N ALA A 255 6.20 -19.25 -11.86
CA ALA A 255 5.55 -18.41 -10.85
C ALA A 255 5.55 -19.07 -9.46
N GLU A 256 5.74 -18.26 -8.42
CA GLU A 256 5.46 -18.66 -7.04
C GLU A 256 3.94 -18.71 -6.80
N ASP A 257 3.50 -19.63 -5.95
CA ASP A 257 2.08 -19.80 -5.60
C ASP A 257 1.47 -18.46 -5.16
N GLY A 258 0.30 -18.14 -5.73
CA GLY A 258 -0.42 -16.89 -5.43
C GLY A 258 0.06 -15.67 -6.21
N THR A 259 1.09 -15.79 -7.06
CA THR A 259 1.54 -14.71 -7.94
C THR A 259 1.31 -15.05 -9.42
N LYS A 260 1.09 -14.02 -10.24
CA LYS A 260 0.97 -14.12 -11.70
C LYS A 260 1.71 -12.96 -12.34
N SER A 261 2.20 -13.12 -13.56
CA SER A 261 2.94 -12.08 -14.29
C SER A 261 2.11 -10.81 -14.49
N GLU A 262 0.79 -10.97 -14.63
CA GLU A 262 -0.22 -9.94 -14.77
C GLU A 262 -0.24 -9.00 -13.57
N HIS A 263 0.06 -9.51 -12.36
CA HIS A 263 0.02 -8.69 -11.15
C HIS A 263 1.03 -7.54 -11.20
N ALA A 264 2.20 -7.75 -11.80
CA ALA A 264 3.19 -6.68 -11.98
C ALA A 264 2.77 -5.61 -13.02
N TYR A 265 1.77 -5.93 -13.87
CA TYR A 265 1.19 -5.03 -14.86
C TYR A 265 -0.06 -4.32 -14.34
N THR A 266 -0.89 -5.03 -13.56
CA THR A 266 -2.09 -4.48 -12.92
C THR A 266 -1.70 -3.76 -11.63
N LYS A 267 -1.57 -2.42 -11.74
CA LYS A 267 -1.25 -1.49 -10.66
C LYS A 267 -1.94 -1.84 -9.33
N GLY A 268 -1.17 -1.89 -8.24
CA GLY A 268 -1.66 -1.98 -6.86
C GLY A 268 -2.20 -3.33 -6.38
N ILE A 269 -2.51 -4.28 -7.27
CA ILE A 269 -3.15 -5.56 -6.89
C ILE A 269 -2.11 -6.61 -6.45
N GLY A 270 -0.85 -6.47 -6.86
CA GLY A 270 0.20 -7.35 -6.37
C GLY A 270 1.48 -7.26 -7.19
N PHE A 271 2.31 -8.28 -7.02
CA PHE A 271 3.63 -8.38 -7.64
C PHE A 271 3.78 -9.78 -8.26
N PHE A 272 4.73 -9.92 -9.18
CA PHE A 272 5.09 -11.22 -9.73
C PHE A 272 6.37 -11.74 -9.09
N ARG A 273 6.37 -13.00 -8.66
CA ARG A 273 7.55 -13.66 -8.10
C ARG A 273 7.85 -14.95 -8.83
N ALA A 274 9.13 -15.15 -9.13
CA ALA A 274 9.62 -16.33 -9.81
C ALA A 274 10.86 -16.89 -9.14
N SER A 275 11.03 -18.21 -9.27
CA SER A 275 12.20 -18.93 -8.78
C SER A 275 12.83 -19.76 -9.91
N GLY A 276 14.13 -20.05 -9.80
CA GLY A 276 14.85 -20.81 -10.82
C GLY A 276 14.96 -20.06 -12.15
N VAL A 277 15.24 -18.76 -12.07
CA VAL A 277 15.30 -17.83 -13.22
C VAL A 277 16.56 -18.10 -14.04
N LYS A 278 16.38 -18.51 -15.29
CA LYS A 278 17.46 -18.92 -16.19
C LYS A 278 17.72 -17.88 -17.27
N LYS A 279 18.92 -17.95 -17.84
CA LYS A 279 19.21 -17.24 -19.09
C LYS A 279 18.13 -17.57 -20.14
N ASP A 280 17.71 -16.54 -20.87
CA ASP A 280 16.70 -16.56 -21.91
C ASP A 280 15.25 -16.74 -21.40
N ASP A 281 15.02 -16.79 -20.08
CA ASP A 281 13.69 -16.62 -19.52
C ASP A 281 13.14 -15.22 -19.81
N TYR A 282 11.81 -15.09 -19.89
CA TYR A 282 11.20 -13.83 -20.27
C TYR A 282 9.81 -13.58 -19.70
N VAL A 283 9.41 -12.31 -19.71
CA VAL A 283 8.03 -11.84 -19.58
C VAL A 283 7.67 -11.05 -20.85
N THR A 284 6.58 -11.42 -21.52
CA THR A 284 6.03 -10.70 -22.68
C THR A 284 4.79 -9.90 -22.29
N ILE A 285 4.70 -8.69 -22.80
CA ILE A 285 3.56 -7.78 -22.70
C ILE A 285 3.07 -7.55 -24.12
N THR A 286 1.95 -8.17 -24.49
CA THR A 286 1.38 -8.07 -25.84
C THR A 286 0.20 -7.12 -25.86
N PHE A 287 0.22 -6.16 -26.76
CA PHE A 287 -0.85 -5.19 -26.97
C PHE A 287 -1.75 -5.62 -28.13
N THR A 288 -3.06 -5.53 -27.93
CA THR A 288 -4.04 -5.81 -28.97
C THR A 288 -5.18 -4.79 -28.88
N PRO A 289 -5.22 -3.76 -29.75
CA PRO A 289 -4.30 -3.49 -30.87
C PRO A 289 -2.94 -2.89 -30.44
N ALA A 290 -2.01 -2.74 -31.39
CA ALA A 290 -0.72 -2.09 -31.18
C ALA A 290 -0.87 -0.64 -30.64
N VAL A 291 0.03 -0.22 -29.74
CA VAL A 291 -0.08 1.05 -29.01
C VAL A 291 1.13 1.96 -29.21
N ARG A 292 0.91 3.27 -29.22
CA ARG A 292 2.01 4.25 -29.14
C ARG A 292 2.46 4.36 -27.69
N VAL A 293 3.72 4.07 -27.42
CA VAL A 293 4.31 4.18 -26.07
C VAL A 293 5.45 5.19 -26.15
N ARG A 294 5.43 6.19 -25.28
CA ARG A 294 6.51 7.17 -25.19
C ARG A 294 7.60 6.72 -24.23
N GLN A 295 7.21 6.10 -23.13
CA GLN A 295 8.15 5.69 -22.09
C GLN A 295 7.69 4.43 -21.37
N VAL A 296 8.67 3.60 -21.01
CA VAL A 296 8.46 2.36 -20.26
C VAL A 296 9.35 2.38 -19.02
N PHE A 297 8.78 1.94 -17.90
CA PHE A 297 9.49 1.66 -16.67
C PHE A 297 9.27 0.20 -16.28
N VAL A 298 10.34 -0.50 -15.95
CA VAL A 298 10.26 -1.80 -15.28
C VAL A 298 11.10 -1.74 -14.03
N ASP A 299 10.50 -2.12 -12.90
CA ASP A 299 11.14 -2.13 -11.58
C ASP A 299 11.08 -3.54 -10.99
N THR A 300 12.25 -4.04 -10.58
CA THR A 300 12.39 -5.36 -9.95
C THR A 300 13.07 -5.23 -8.59
N GLY A 301 12.90 -6.25 -7.76
CA GLY A 301 13.28 -6.29 -6.35
C GLY A 301 12.26 -5.63 -5.42
N ALA A 302 12.51 -5.79 -4.12
CA ALA A 302 11.88 -4.99 -3.08
C ALA A 302 12.92 -4.08 -2.43
N LEU A 303 12.47 -3.17 -1.55
CA LEU A 303 13.32 -2.15 -0.91
C LEU A 303 14.56 -2.77 -0.23
N GLU A 304 14.35 -3.83 0.53
CA GLU A 304 15.39 -4.51 1.32
C GLU A 304 15.79 -5.87 0.70
N ALA A 305 15.05 -6.35 -0.30
CA ALA A 305 15.33 -7.58 -1.05
C ALA A 305 16.19 -7.33 -2.30
N ASN A 306 17.37 -6.75 -2.13
CA ASN A 306 18.23 -6.36 -3.27
C ASN A 306 18.69 -7.54 -4.14
N ASP A 307 18.86 -8.71 -3.54
CA ASP A 307 19.25 -9.93 -4.24
C ASP A 307 18.16 -10.49 -5.17
N ASP A 308 16.90 -10.10 -4.96
CA ASP A 308 15.75 -10.59 -5.70
C ASP A 308 15.41 -9.68 -6.91
N ARG A 309 16.31 -8.74 -7.22
CA ARG A 309 16.29 -7.92 -8.43
C ARG A 309 16.70 -8.75 -9.65
N LEU A 310 16.28 -8.34 -10.83
CA LEU A 310 16.84 -8.85 -12.08
C LEU A 310 18.29 -8.38 -12.20
N LYS A 311 19.23 -9.33 -12.13
CA LYS A 311 20.67 -9.02 -12.09
C LYS A 311 21.25 -8.69 -13.46
N SER A 312 20.75 -9.37 -14.50
CA SER A 312 21.18 -9.16 -15.87
C SER A 312 20.00 -9.43 -16.80
N GLY A 313 19.58 -8.42 -17.54
CA GLY A 313 18.47 -8.53 -18.45
C GLY A 313 18.36 -7.32 -19.36
N VAL A 314 17.57 -7.46 -20.41
CA VAL A 314 17.29 -6.43 -21.39
C VAL A 314 15.79 -6.29 -21.60
N LEU A 315 15.36 -5.08 -21.95
CA LEU A 315 14.03 -4.83 -22.47
C LEU A 315 14.12 -4.79 -24.00
N GLN A 316 13.25 -5.55 -24.64
CA GLN A 316 13.13 -5.59 -26.10
C GLN A 316 11.73 -5.17 -26.54
N ALA A 317 11.62 -4.59 -27.74
CA ALA A 317 10.37 -4.18 -28.34
C ALA A 317 10.20 -4.78 -29.74
N SER A 318 8.97 -5.19 -30.04
CA SER A 318 8.54 -5.51 -31.39
C SER A 318 7.52 -4.48 -31.87
N TYR A 319 7.63 -4.14 -33.15
CA TYR A 319 6.76 -3.21 -33.85
C TYR A 319 6.06 -3.90 -35.04
N LEU A 320 6.25 -5.21 -35.17
CA LEU A 320 5.68 -6.00 -36.25
C LEU A 320 4.17 -6.11 -36.06
N ILE A 321 3.40 -5.56 -36.99
CA ILE A 321 1.95 -5.71 -37.06
C ILE A 321 1.67 -6.99 -37.85
N SER A 322 1.34 -8.08 -37.16
CA SER A 322 1.02 -9.38 -37.75
C SER A 322 -0.19 -9.99 -37.08
N ASP A 323 -1.00 -10.73 -37.85
CA ASP A 323 -2.12 -11.53 -37.35
C ASP A 323 -1.66 -12.85 -36.68
N GLU A 324 -0.35 -13.14 -36.72
CA GLU A 324 0.23 -14.31 -36.06
C GLU A 324 0.29 -14.16 -34.54
N SER A 325 0.25 -15.30 -33.82
CA SER A 325 0.37 -15.31 -32.37
C SER A 325 1.70 -14.70 -31.90
N PRO A 326 1.72 -13.95 -30.78
CA PRO A 326 2.92 -13.27 -30.27
C PRO A 326 4.13 -14.18 -30.05
N GLU A 327 3.89 -15.46 -29.81
CA GLU A 327 4.89 -16.52 -29.64
C GLU A 327 5.74 -16.77 -30.90
N LYS A 328 5.24 -16.38 -32.08
CA LYS A 328 5.92 -16.54 -33.37
C LYS A 328 6.70 -15.29 -33.80
N TRP A 329 6.57 -14.18 -33.08
CA TRP A 329 7.28 -12.96 -33.44
C TRP A 329 8.77 -13.13 -33.13
N THR A 330 9.61 -13.00 -34.16
CA THR A 330 11.07 -13.16 -34.05
C THR A 330 11.82 -11.82 -34.11
N GLU A 331 11.14 -10.76 -34.53
CA GLU A 331 11.73 -9.42 -34.69
C GLU A 331 11.58 -8.61 -33.40
N PHE A 332 12.63 -8.61 -32.60
CA PHE A 332 12.75 -7.82 -31.38
C PHE A 332 14.00 -6.95 -31.43
N GLU A 333 13.81 -5.65 -31.20
CA GLU A 333 14.89 -4.68 -31.02
C GLU A 333 15.17 -4.52 -29.53
N THR A 334 16.43 -4.61 -29.09
CA THR A 334 16.79 -4.24 -27.71
C THR A 334 16.67 -2.74 -27.55
N VAL A 335 15.83 -2.29 -26.61
CA VAL A 335 15.53 -0.88 -26.38
C VAL A 335 16.13 -0.34 -25.08
N GLY A 336 16.59 -1.22 -24.18
CA GLY A 336 17.36 -0.81 -23.02
C GLY A 336 17.85 -1.96 -22.15
N ASP A 337 18.87 -1.70 -21.36
CA ASP A 337 19.47 -2.63 -20.42
C ASP A 337 18.93 -2.40 -19.00
N PHE A 338 18.84 -3.47 -18.21
CA PHE A 338 18.52 -3.36 -16.79
C PHE A 338 19.76 -2.95 -15.98
N GLU A 339 19.63 -1.85 -15.24
CA GLU A 339 20.62 -1.38 -14.28
C GLU A 339 20.05 -1.47 -12.87
N LEU A 340 20.75 -2.19 -11.97
CA LEU A 340 20.33 -2.38 -10.58
C LEU A 340 18.87 -2.86 -10.44
N GLY A 341 18.42 -3.73 -11.35
CA GLY A 341 17.07 -4.27 -11.38
C GLY A 341 16.01 -3.36 -12.02
N LYS A 342 16.40 -2.26 -12.67
CA LYS A 342 15.46 -1.31 -13.26
C LYS A 342 15.83 -0.98 -14.68
N VAL A 343 14.83 -0.68 -15.49
CA VAL A 343 15.03 -0.11 -16.83
C VAL A 343 14.01 1.01 -17.04
N LYS A 344 14.48 2.11 -17.63
CA LYS A 344 13.68 3.28 -18.01
C LYS A 344 14.08 3.68 -19.41
N VAL A 345 13.15 3.53 -20.36
CA VAL A 345 13.45 3.74 -21.78
C VAL A 345 12.43 4.71 -22.38
N LEU A 346 12.92 5.64 -23.19
CA LEU A 346 12.10 6.42 -24.11
C LEU A 346 12.02 5.66 -25.43
N LEU A 347 10.79 5.35 -25.87
CA LEU A 347 10.55 4.67 -27.13
C LEU A 347 10.21 5.69 -28.22
N ASN A 348 10.45 5.30 -29.47
CA ASN A 348 10.05 6.12 -30.61
C ASN A 348 8.52 6.10 -30.74
N SER A 349 7.88 7.22 -30.40
CA SER A 349 6.42 7.39 -30.44
C SER A 349 5.82 7.29 -31.85
N ASP A 350 6.64 7.39 -32.90
CA ASP A 350 6.18 7.29 -34.29
C ASP A 350 5.80 5.85 -34.66
N ARG A 351 6.37 4.86 -33.97
CA ARG A 351 6.10 3.43 -34.18
C ARG A 351 5.14 2.91 -33.11
N LYS A 352 4.15 2.12 -33.53
CA LYS A 352 3.28 1.40 -32.60
C LYS A 352 3.96 0.13 -32.12
N VAL A 353 4.05 -0.04 -30.81
CA VAL A 353 4.59 -1.23 -30.16
C VAL A 353 3.50 -2.29 -30.12
N THR A 354 3.84 -3.49 -30.58
CA THR A 354 2.94 -4.65 -30.54
C THR A 354 3.24 -5.55 -29.36
N CYS A 355 4.51 -5.73 -29.01
CA CYS A 355 4.93 -6.49 -27.83
C CYS A 355 6.21 -5.91 -27.22
N LEU A 356 6.27 -5.89 -25.88
CA LEU A 356 7.53 -5.74 -25.15
C LEU A 356 7.91 -7.06 -24.50
N LYS A 357 9.21 -7.33 -24.44
CA LYS A 357 9.77 -8.53 -23.85
C LYS A 357 10.88 -8.17 -22.87
N ILE A 358 10.68 -8.50 -21.60
CA ILE A 358 11.73 -8.47 -20.57
C ILE A 358 12.47 -9.80 -20.69
N VAL A 359 13.76 -9.78 -21.03
CA VAL A 359 14.57 -10.99 -21.23
C VAL A 359 15.67 -11.06 -20.19
N VAL A 360 15.83 -12.23 -19.58
CA VAL A 360 16.92 -12.53 -18.64
C VAL A 360 18.18 -12.87 -19.42
N SER A 361 19.22 -12.05 -19.28
CA SER A 361 20.46 -12.19 -20.05
C SER A 361 21.45 -13.19 -19.42
N ALA A 362 21.30 -13.47 -18.12
CA ALA A 362 22.10 -14.48 -17.42
C ALA A 362 21.30 -15.14 -16.29
N THR A 363 21.50 -16.44 -16.09
CA THR A 363 20.89 -17.21 -14.99
C THR A 363 21.23 -16.59 -13.64
N GLN A 364 20.24 -16.50 -12.75
CA GLN A 364 20.43 -16.07 -11.37
C GLN A 364 19.88 -17.11 -10.38
N ASP A 365 20.66 -17.39 -9.34
CA ASP A 365 20.29 -18.38 -8.31
C ASP A 365 19.23 -17.86 -7.34
N LYS A 366 19.04 -16.54 -7.32
CA LYS A 366 18.10 -15.85 -6.43
C LYS A 366 16.72 -15.71 -7.11
N TRP A 367 15.71 -15.43 -6.31
CA TRP A 367 14.37 -15.18 -6.83
C TRP A 367 14.36 -13.93 -7.71
N LEU A 368 13.32 -13.80 -8.53
CA LEU A 368 12.98 -12.55 -9.19
C LEU A 368 11.69 -12.02 -8.58
N PHE A 369 11.75 -10.80 -8.07
CA PHE A 369 10.59 -10.02 -7.67
C PHE A 369 10.35 -8.96 -8.74
N LEU A 370 9.36 -9.15 -9.61
CA LEU A 370 8.97 -8.16 -10.60
C LEU A 370 7.88 -7.30 -9.98
N ARG A 371 8.26 -6.06 -9.62
CA ARG A 371 7.44 -5.18 -8.81
C ARG A 371 6.38 -4.49 -9.66
N GLU A 372 6.81 -3.74 -10.68
CA GLU A 372 5.91 -2.91 -11.46
C GLU A 372 6.44 -2.78 -12.89
N ILE A 373 5.53 -2.93 -13.85
CA ILE A 373 5.72 -2.60 -15.26
C ILE A 373 4.77 -1.44 -15.53
N ASP A 374 5.31 -0.27 -15.91
CA ASP A 374 4.52 0.94 -16.10
C ASP A 374 4.81 1.63 -17.42
N PHE A 375 3.74 2.11 -18.06
CA PHE A 375 3.77 2.70 -19.40
C PHE A 375 3.30 4.14 -19.35
N HIS A 376 4.06 5.04 -19.93
CA HIS A 376 3.58 6.38 -20.24
C HIS A 376 3.37 6.47 -21.75
N LEU A 377 2.11 6.61 -22.14
CA LEU A 377 1.74 6.71 -23.56
C LEU A 377 2.15 8.07 -24.15
N GLY A 378 2.28 9.10 -23.29
CA GLY A 378 2.81 10.41 -23.64
C GLY A 378 1.71 11.31 -24.16
N TYR A 379 1.01 11.98 -23.23
CA TYR A 379 -0.05 12.91 -23.56
C TYR A 379 0.43 14.36 -23.49
N LEU A 380 -0.07 15.22 -24.37
CA LEU A 380 0.00 16.67 -24.21
C LEU A 380 -1.11 17.10 -23.25
N THR A 381 -0.74 17.61 -22.07
CA THR A 381 -1.69 18.22 -21.16
C THR A 381 -1.68 19.74 -21.33
N ILE A 382 -2.83 20.32 -21.65
CA ILE A 382 -3.01 21.77 -21.73
C ILE A 382 -3.76 22.22 -20.47
N GLY A 383 -3.14 23.06 -19.65
CA GLY A 383 -3.76 23.61 -18.44
C GLY A 383 -4.31 25.01 -18.68
N ILE A 384 -5.59 25.25 -18.36
CA ILE A 384 -6.22 26.56 -18.41
C ILE A 384 -6.83 26.90 -17.05
N SER A 385 -6.28 27.91 -16.39
CA SER A 385 -6.89 28.49 -15.19
C SER A 385 -7.87 29.59 -15.58
N SER A 386 -9.10 29.52 -15.06
CA SER A 386 -10.15 30.49 -15.36
C SER A 386 -10.79 31.03 -14.09
N VAL A 387 -11.04 32.34 -14.09
CA VAL A 387 -11.85 33.07 -13.09
C VAL A 387 -12.96 33.82 -13.80
N THR A 388 -14.07 34.02 -13.11
CA THR A 388 -15.21 34.76 -13.65
C THR A 388 -14.84 36.25 -13.72
N ARG A 389 -15.01 36.84 -14.90
CA ARG A 389 -14.71 38.27 -15.10
C ARG A 389 -15.85 39.15 -14.57
N PRO A 390 -15.53 40.34 -14.03
CA PRO A 390 -16.55 41.32 -13.62
C PRO A 390 -17.49 41.74 -14.77
N SER A 391 -17.00 41.74 -16.01
CA SER A 391 -17.82 42.05 -17.20
C SER A 391 -18.88 40.99 -17.52
N GLY A 392 -18.83 39.81 -16.87
CA GLY A 392 -19.69 38.66 -17.18
C GLY A 392 -19.29 37.90 -18.44
N GLU A 393 -18.26 38.35 -19.17
CA GLU A 393 -17.78 37.69 -20.38
C GLU A 393 -17.01 36.40 -20.06
N VAL A 394 -17.36 35.32 -20.77
CA VAL A 394 -16.78 33.98 -20.58
C VAL A 394 -15.99 33.57 -21.82
N TYR A 395 -14.76 34.06 -21.92
CA TYR A 395 -13.83 33.71 -23.02
C TYR A 395 -13.36 32.26 -23.00
N LEU A 396 -13.43 31.60 -21.83
CA LEU A 396 -13.01 30.21 -21.67
C LEU A 396 -13.68 29.29 -22.68
N ILE A 397 -14.98 29.47 -22.93
CA ILE A 397 -15.73 28.63 -23.87
C ILE A 397 -15.16 28.74 -25.28
N GLU A 398 -14.87 29.95 -25.74
CA GLU A 398 -14.31 30.17 -27.07
C GLU A 398 -12.87 29.67 -27.17
N THR A 399 -12.07 29.78 -26.11
CA THR A 399 -10.73 29.15 -26.05
C THR A 399 -10.82 27.63 -26.18
N VAL A 400 -11.75 26.99 -25.45
CA VAL A 400 -11.92 25.53 -25.47
C VAL A 400 -12.45 25.06 -26.84
N LYS A 401 -13.40 25.80 -27.44
CA LYS A 401 -13.85 25.57 -28.82
C LYS A 401 -12.69 25.70 -29.81
N GLY A 402 -11.87 26.74 -29.67
CA GLY A 402 -10.72 26.98 -30.52
C GLY A 402 -9.70 25.84 -30.44
N LEU A 403 -9.42 25.34 -29.24
CA LEU A 403 -8.51 24.19 -29.07
C LEU A 403 -9.06 22.93 -29.73
N PHE A 404 -10.25 22.47 -29.32
CA PHE A 404 -10.82 21.24 -29.88
C PHE A 404 -11.15 21.35 -31.38
N GLY A 405 -11.45 22.55 -31.88
CA GLY A 405 -11.69 22.78 -33.31
C GLY A 405 -10.43 22.72 -34.17
N ASN A 406 -9.23 22.82 -33.58
CA ASN A 406 -7.95 22.73 -34.30
C ASN A 406 -7.25 21.38 -34.13
N PHE A 407 -7.73 20.51 -33.24
CA PHE A 407 -7.15 19.16 -33.07
C PHE A 407 -7.71 18.20 -34.11
N GLN A 408 -6.85 17.40 -34.72
CA GLN A 408 -7.30 16.28 -35.55
C GLN A 408 -7.89 15.17 -34.67
N GLU A 409 -8.85 14.39 -35.19
CA GLU A 409 -9.48 13.30 -34.41
C GLU A 409 -8.46 12.24 -33.92
N GLU A 410 -7.39 12.03 -34.68
CA GLU A 410 -6.31 11.11 -34.27
C GLU A 410 -5.46 11.68 -33.13
N GLU A 411 -5.24 13.00 -33.10
CA GLU A 411 -4.45 13.69 -32.08
C GLU A 411 -5.19 13.79 -30.75
N MET A 412 -6.52 13.87 -30.77
CA MET A 412 -7.33 14.01 -29.55
C MET A 412 -7.15 12.86 -28.56
N LYS A 413 -6.71 11.69 -29.02
CA LYS A 413 -6.41 10.54 -28.16
C LYS A 413 -5.17 10.76 -27.28
N ASP A 414 -4.31 11.69 -27.69
CA ASP A 414 -3.03 11.98 -27.05
C ASP A 414 -3.01 13.39 -26.39
N ILE A 415 -4.16 14.10 -26.34
CA ILE A 415 -4.28 15.44 -25.74
C ILE A 415 -5.32 15.43 -24.62
N HIS A 416 -4.94 15.93 -23.43
CA HIS A 416 -5.87 16.18 -22.34
C HIS A 416 -5.93 17.67 -22.01
N LEU A 417 -7.12 18.25 -22.08
CA LEU A 417 -7.37 19.62 -21.65
C LEU A 417 -7.83 19.61 -20.20
N VAL A 418 -7.15 20.37 -19.34
CA VAL A 418 -7.49 20.50 -17.92
C VAL A 418 -7.87 21.94 -17.63
N ILE A 419 -9.13 22.17 -17.29
CA ILE A 419 -9.67 23.46 -16.90
C ILE A 419 -9.71 23.54 -15.38
N PHE A 420 -9.00 24.50 -14.82
CA PHE A 420 -9.05 24.83 -13.41
C PHE A 420 -9.98 26.02 -13.16
N LEU A 421 -11.12 25.76 -12.50
CA LEU A 421 -12.05 26.79 -12.07
C LEU A 421 -11.55 27.39 -10.76
N ALA A 422 -10.92 28.56 -10.86
CA ALA A 422 -10.19 29.20 -9.77
C ALA A 422 -11.04 30.17 -8.93
N ASP A 423 -12.33 30.34 -9.25
CA ASP A 423 -13.25 31.14 -8.44
C ASP A 423 -13.44 30.53 -7.04
N PHE A 424 -13.35 31.35 -5.99
CA PHE A 424 -13.66 30.90 -4.63
C PHE A 424 -15.15 30.69 -4.39
N GLU A 425 -16.00 31.42 -5.12
CA GLU A 425 -17.45 31.32 -4.99
C GLU A 425 -17.98 30.05 -5.66
N GLU A 426 -18.63 29.19 -4.88
CA GLU A 426 -19.16 27.91 -5.37
C GLU A 426 -20.13 28.09 -6.53
N ALA A 427 -21.05 29.06 -6.43
CA ALA A 427 -22.05 29.32 -7.47
C ALA A 427 -21.41 29.64 -8.85
N LYS A 428 -20.28 30.36 -8.86
CA LYS A 428 -19.55 30.68 -10.09
C LYS A 428 -18.91 29.44 -10.70
N LYS A 429 -18.26 28.61 -9.88
CA LYS A 429 -17.70 27.32 -10.30
C LYS A 429 -18.79 26.40 -10.85
N THR A 430 -19.90 26.23 -10.14
CA THR A 430 -21.00 25.36 -10.57
C THR A 430 -21.59 25.81 -11.90
N THR A 431 -21.83 27.11 -12.07
CA THR A 431 -22.38 27.66 -13.32
C THR A 431 -21.47 27.37 -14.52
N LEU A 432 -20.17 27.62 -14.38
CA LEU A 432 -19.21 27.40 -15.45
C LEU A 432 -18.97 25.91 -15.73
N LEU A 433 -18.95 25.08 -14.68
CA LEU A 433 -18.89 23.64 -14.80
C LEU A 433 -20.09 23.10 -15.60
N SER A 434 -21.32 23.47 -15.24
CA SER A 434 -22.52 23.03 -15.96
C SER A 434 -22.47 23.41 -17.45
N ARG A 435 -21.99 24.62 -17.76
CA ARG A 435 -21.84 25.06 -19.14
C ARG A 435 -20.79 24.27 -19.91
N LEU A 436 -19.62 24.03 -19.31
CA LEU A 436 -18.56 23.21 -19.91
C LEU A 436 -19.02 21.76 -20.14
N SER A 437 -19.68 21.16 -19.14
CA SER A 437 -20.24 19.81 -19.25
C SER A 437 -21.33 19.69 -20.30
N TYR A 438 -22.10 20.76 -20.54
CA TYR A 438 -23.12 20.77 -21.59
C TYR A 438 -22.50 20.97 -22.99
N GLU A 439 -21.72 22.02 -23.20
CA GLU A 439 -21.17 22.38 -24.52
C GLU A 439 -20.11 21.38 -25.00
N PHE A 440 -19.31 20.80 -24.10
CA PHE A 440 -18.21 19.88 -24.42
C PHE A 440 -18.46 18.46 -23.93
N ARG A 441 -19.74 18.08 -23.78
CA ARG A 441 -20.15 16.78 -23.23
C ARG A 441 -19.40 15.59 -23.84
N LYS A 442 -19.27 15.56 -25.17
CA LYS A 442 -18.53 14.52 -25.90
C LYS A 442 -17.11 14.33 -25.33
N TYR A 443 -16.38 15.43 -25.11
CA TYR A 443 -14.98 15.40 -24.66
C TYR A 443 -14.85 15.11 -23.17
N VAL A 444 -15.83 15.53 -22.37
CA VAL A 444 -15.93 15.18 -20.94
C VAL A 444 -16.21 13.68 -20.78
N ASP A 445 -17.22 13.16 -21.47
CA ASP A 445 -17.63 11.75 -21.39
C ASP A 445 -16.52 10.82 -21.91
N GLN A 446 -15.71 11.27 -22.88
CA GLN A 446 -14.56 10.53 -23.41
C GLN A 446 -13.27 10.70 -22.59
N GLY A 447 -13.27 11.55 -21.56
CA GLY A 447 -12.10 11.77 -20.69
C GLY A 447 -10.98 12.64 -21.29
N PHE A 448 -11.26 13.39 -22.36
CA PHE A 448 -10.32 14.31 -22.98
C PHE A 448 -10.35 15.71 -22.35
N LEU A 449 -11.49 16.09 -21.76
CA LEU A 449 -11.65 17.34 -21.01
C LEU A 449 -11.88 17.07 -19.52
N HIS A 450 -10.98 17.58 -18.69
CA HIS A 450 -11.05 17.51 -17.23
C HIS A 450 -11.37 18.88 -16.67
N VAL A 451 -12.39 18.99 -15.82
CA VAL A 451 -12.71 20.23 -15.11
C VAL A 451 -12.47 20.01 -13.63
N ILE A 452 -11.56 20.79 -13.05
CA ILE A 452 -11.10 20.66 -11.68
C ILE A 452 -11.24 21.98 -10.93
N PHE A 453 -11.30 21.90 -9.61
CA PHE A 453 -11.26 23.03 -8.70
C PHE A 453 -10.52 22.62 -7.43
N ALA A 454 -9.96 23.60 -6.73
CA ALA A 454 -9.23 23.37 -5.50
C ALA A 454 -10.12 23.71 -4.30
N PRO A 455 -10.08 22.92 -3.22
CA PRO A 455 -10.72 23.32 -1.98
C PRO A 455 -10.01 24.55 -1.40
N GLN A 456 -10.73 25.36 -0.62
CA GLN A 456 -10.20 26.64 -0.13
C GLN A 456 -8.92 26.49 0.71
N ASN A 457 -8.77 25.36 1.43
CA ASN A 457 -7.59 25.03 2.22
C ASN A 457 -6.36 24.63 1.40
N TYR A 458 -6.48 24.47 0.07
CA TYR A 458 -5.34 24.32 -0.82
C TYR A 458 -4.52 25.62 -0.93
N TYR A 459 -5.19 26.77 -0.81
CA TYR A 459 -4.53 28.07 -0.94
C TYR A 459 -3.88 28.48 0.39
N PRO A 460 -2.67 29.07 0.35
CA PRO A 460 -2.12 29.71 1.53
C PRO A 460 -3.02 30.88 1.98
N PRO A 461 -2.90 31.36 3.22
CA PRO A 461 -3.63 32.55 3.67
C PRO A 461 -3.37 33.73 2.72
N LEU A 462 -4.41 34.18 2.01
CA LEU A 462 -4.33 35.30 1.06
C LEU A 462 -4.55 36.67 1.73
N THR A 463 -4.72 36.69 3.05
CA THR A 463 -4.85 37.91 3.86
C THR A 463 -3.47 38.47 4.23
N ASN A 464 -3.34 39.79 4.34
CA ASN A 464 -2.13 40.49 4.79
C ASN A 464 -0.87 40.21 3.94
N MET A 465 -1.04 39.96 2.64
CA MET A 465 0.09 39.82 1.72
C MET A 465 0.87 41.14 1.63
N LYS A 466 2.21 41.05 1.75
CA LYS A 466 3.09 42.21 1.53
C LYS A 466 3.00 42.59 0.05
N ILE A 467 2.55 43.81 -0.21
CA ILE A 467 2.57 44.42 -1.55
C ILE A 467 4.00 44.38 -2.07
N LYS A 468 4.17 43.81 -3.27
CA LYS A 468 5.43 43.79 -4.01
C LYS A 468 5.14 44.31 -5.42
N PHE A 469 6.19 44.61 -6.20
CA PHE A 469 6.05 44.96 -7.63
C PHE A 469 5.09 46.11 -7.97
N GLY A 470 4.84 47.04 -7.04
CA GLY A 470 4.02 48.23 -7.31
C GLY A 470 2.52 47.96 -7.42
N ASP A 471 2.03 46.84 -6.86
CA ASP A 471 0.59 46.54 -6.85
C ASP A 471 -0.17 47.65 -6.11
N SER A 472 -0.84 48.54 -6.85
CA SER A 472 -1.83 49.47 -6.32
C SER A 472 -3.22 48.84 -6.46
N TYR A 473 -4.14 49.15 -5.55
CA TYR A 473 -5.46 48.51 -5.43
C TYR A 473 -6.38 48.65 -6.67
N ASP A 474 -5.94 49.37 -7.72
CA ASP A 474 -6.74 49.74 -8.88
C ASP A 474 -6.01 49.36 -10.19
N TYR A 475 -6.10 48.10 -10.58
CA TYR A 475 -5.75 47.68 -11.95
C TYR A 475 -7.04 47.37 -12.72
N GLY A 476 -7.70 48.43 -13.18
CA GLY A 476 -8.36 48.39 -14.48
C GLY A 476 -7.27 48.21 -15.54
N PHE A 477 -7.32 47.11 -16.29
CA PHE A 477 -6.50 46.95 -17.49
C PHE A 477 -6.83 48.08 -18.46
N HIS A 478 -6.04 49.16 -18.46
CA HIS A 478 -6.03 50.12 -19.55
C HIS A 478 -5.26 49.49 -20.71
N HIS A 479 -6.00 49.08 -21.74
CA HIS A 479 -5.45 48.86 -23.07
C HIS A 479 -4.85 50.17 -23.59
N ASN A 480 -3.59 50.10 -24.02
CA ASN A 480 -3.08 50.86 -25.15
C ASN A 480 -2.48 49.87 -26.15
#